data_AF-A0A147KM33-F1
#
_entry.id   AF-A0A147KM33-F1
#
_cell.length_a   1.000
_cell.length_b   1.000
_cell.length_c   1.000
_cell.angle_alpha   90.00
_cell.angle_beta   90.00
_cell.angle_gamma   90.00
#
_symmetry.space_group_name_H-M   'P 1'
#
loop_
_entity.id
_entity.type
_entity.pdbx_description
1 polymer ?
#
loop_
_entity_poly.entity_id
_entity_poly.type
_entity_poly.pdbx_seq_one_letter_code
_entity_poly.pdbx_strand_id
1 'polypeptide(L)'
;MTTVTAADARDRLGTLAAQVRDTGRPITITADGRPDAALVTLDALTSVGLTLAGAWGVREARADWSTVRRLAATAGPQGIAHRDHLAAVLVDPRTADEIARGLPVLEFEVLSSDEEGRLYADGTPIPPGRYAAAGGVLIVNDPNQPEEF
;
A
#
# COMPACT_ATOMS: atom_id res chain seq x y z
N MET A 1 7.24 -13.53 8.39
CA MET A 1 6.46 -13.11 7.20
C MET A 1 5.98 -14.36 6.52
N THR A 2 4.68 -14.50 6.25
CA THR A 2 4.13 -15.68 5.55
C THR A 2 4.08 -15.37 4.06
N THR A 3 4.58 -16.29 3.23
CA THR A 3 4.58 -16.15 1.77
C THR A 3 3.79 -17.29 1.14
N VAL A 4 2.94 -16.98 0.18
CA VAL A 4 2.12 -17.96 -0.57
C VAL A 4 2.17 -17.66 -2.06
N THR A 5 1.89 -18.67 -2.89
CA THR A 5 1.74 -18.44 -4.33
C THR A 5 0.42 -17.73 -4.63
N ALA A 6 0.30 -17.09 -5.79
CA ALA A 6 -0.94 -16.47 -6.23
C ALA A 6 -2.09 -17.48 -6.39
N ALA A 7 -1.80 -18.73 -6.74
CA ALA A 7 -2.78 -19.80 -6.81
C ALA A 7 -3.27 -20.20 -5.40
N ASP A 8 -2.35 -20.41 -4.46
CA ASP A 8 -2.70 -20.71 -3.06
C ASP A 8 -3.47 -19.56 -2.41
N ALA A 9 -3.08 -18.32 -2.72
CA ALA A 9 -3.76 -17.12 -2.25
C ALA A 9 -5.22 -17.08 -2.69
N ARG A 10 -5.48 -17.36 -3.99
CA ARG A 10 -6.85 -17.49 -4.51
C ARG A 10 -7.63 -18.57 -3.78
N ASP A 11 -7.05 -19.75 -3.64
CA ASP A 11 -7.78 -20.91 -3.14
C ASP A 11 -8.09 -20.77 -1.64
N ARG A 12 -7.25 -20.04 -0.90
CA ARG A 12 -7.36 -19.84 0.55
C ARG A 12 -7.70 -18.41 0.97
N LEU A 13 -8.17 -17.56 0.04
CA LEU A 13 -8.27 -16.11 0.27
C LEU A 13 -8.99 -15.73 1.56
N GLY A 14 -10.11 -16.40 1.88
CA GLY A 14 -10.87 -16.11 3.10
C GLY A 14 -10.11 -16.43 4.39
N THR A 15 -9.41 -17.56 4.41
CA THR A 15 -8.57 -17.96 5.55
C THR A 15 -7.40 -17.00 5.71
N LEU A 16 -6.75 -16.61 4.61
CA LEU A 16 -5.61 -15.69 4.64
C LEU A 16 -6.03 -14.28 5.06
N ALA A 17 -7.15 -13.77 4.52
CA ALA A 17 -7.69 -12.47 4.91
C ALA A 17 -8.10 -12.43 6.39
N ALA A 18 -8.76 -13.49 6.88
CA ALA A 18 -9.06 -13.62 8.30
C ALA A 18 -7.78 -13.68 9.15
N GLN A 19 -6.75 -14.41 8.71
CA GLN A 19 -5.47 -14.46 9.40
C GLN A 19 -4.80 -13.09 9.50
N VAL A 20 -4.79 -12.31 8.41
CA VAL A 20 -4.24 -10.94 8.42
C VAL A 20 -4.99 -10.07 9.41
N ARG A 21 -6.33 -10.10 9.39
CA ARG A 21 -7.18 -9.40 10.36
C ARG A 21 -6.84 -9.78 11.80
N ASP A 22 -6.78 -11.08 12.08
CA ASP A 22 -6.71 -11.60 13.44
C ASP A 22 -5.30 -11.47 14.04
N THR A 23 -4.26 -11.47 13.19
CA THR A 23 -2.86 -11.43 13.64
C THR A 23 -2.17 -10.08 13.40
N GLY A 24 -2.75 -9.21 12.57
CA GLY A 24 -2.11 -7.99 12.09
C GLY A 24 -0.89 -8.23 11.19
N ARG A 25 -0.56 -9.48 10.86
CA ARG A 25 0.67 -9.83 10.12
C ARG A 25 0.40 -9.87 8.62
N PRO A 26 1.21 -9.18 7.81
CA PRO A 26 1.04 -9.20 6.36
C PRO A 26 1.41 -10.56 5.77
N ILE A 27 0.75 -10.90 4.67
CA ILE A 27 1.01 -12.12 3.89
C ILE A 27 1.46 -11.71 2.49
N THR A 28 2.66 -12.11 2.09
CA THR A 28 3.20 -11.86 0.76
C THR A 28 2.66 -12.90 -0.22
N ILE A 29 2.25 -12.43 -1.39
CA ILE A 29 1.77 -13.24 -2.50
C ILE A 29 2.82 -13.18 -3.62
N THR A 30 3.20 -14.33 -4.16
CA THR A 30 4.16 -14.43 -5.27
C THR A 30 3.54 -15.01 -6.52
N ALA A 31 4.00 -14.55 -7.68
CA ALA A 31 3.71 -15.13 -8.98
C ALA A 31 5.05 -15.49 -9.64
N ASP A 32 5.20 -16.74 -10.09
CA ASP A 32 6.42 -17.25 -10.71
C ASP A 32 7.71 -16.96 -9.91
N GLY A 33 7.61 -17.08 -8.58
CA GLY A 33 8.71 -16.86 -7.64
C GLY A 33 9.07 -15.40 -7.37
N ARG A 34 8.31 -14.43 -7.92
CA ARG A 34 8.54 -12.99 -7.71
C ARG A 34 7.45 -12.37 -6.84
N PRO A 35 7.77 -11.32 -6.04
CA PRO A 35 6.76 -10.56 -5.33
C PRO A 35 5.69 -10.03 -6.30
N ASP A 36 4.43 -10.22 -5.93
CA ASP A 36 3.31 -9.92 -6.82
C ASP A 36 2.23 -9.09 -6.14
N ALA A 37 1.90 -9.39 -4.89
CA ALA A 37 0.99 -8.60 -4.07
C ALA A 37 1.24 -8.90 -2.59
N ALA A 38 0.54 -8.19 -1.70
CA ALA A 38 0.45 -8.56 -0.30
C ALA A 38 -0.98 -8.35 0.24
N LEU A 39 -1.35 -9.17 1.22
CA LEU A 39 -2.50 -8.89 2.07
C LEU A 39 -2.00 -8.19 3.34
N VAL A 40 -2.56 -7.02 3.63
CA VAL A 40 -2.26 -6.18 4.80
C VAL A 40 -3.54 -5.83 5.55
N THR A 41 -3.43 -5.28 6.76
CA THR A 41 -4.59 -4.73 7.47
C THR A 41 -4.98 -3.36 6.91
N LEU A 42 -6.23 -2.95 7.10
CA LEU A 42 -6.65 -1.59 6.78
C LEU A 42 -5.84 -0.57 7.59
N ASP A 43 -5.60 -0.83 8.88
CA ASP A 43 -4.83 0.06 9.74
C ASP A 43 -3.42 0.32 9.18
N ALA A 44 -2.73 -0.73 8.72
CA ALA A 44 -1.40 -0.62 8.12
C ALA A 44 -1.40 0.19 6.80
N LEU A 45 -2.49 0.11 6.03
CA LEU A 45 -2.67 0.95 4.84
C LEU A 45 -2.86 2.42 5.24
N THR A 46 -3.76 2.67 6.19
CA THR A 46 -4.08 4.04 6.63
C THR A 46 -2.91 4.70 7.36
N SER A 47 -2.04 3.93 8.02
CA SER A 47 -0.85 4.48 8.69
C SER A 47 0.17 5.04 7.72
N VAL A 48 0.12 4.64 6.44
CA VAL A 48 0.93 5.25 5.37
C VAL A 48 0.14 6.26 4.52
N GLY A 49 -1.06 6.65 4.95
CA GLY A 49 -1.86 7.69 4.29
C GLY A 49 -2.65 7.23 3.06
N LEU A 50 -2.71 5.93 2.79
CA LEU A 50 -3.44 5.38 1.65
C LEU A 50 -4.88 4.99 1.99
N THR A 51 -5.74 4.97 0.96
CA THR A 51 -7.15 4.57 1.07
C THR A 51 -7.48 3.43 0.11
N LEU A 52 -8.65 2.82 0.29
CA LEU A 52 -9.13 1.76 -0.60
C LEU A 52 -9.63 2.36 -1.91
N ALA A 53 -9.18 1.79 -3.03
CA ALA A 53 -9.73 2.08 -4.36
C ALA A 53 -11.00 1.27 -4.66
N GLY A 54 -11.19 0.14 -3.97
CA GLY A 54 -12.37 -0.72 -4.12
C GLY A 54 -12.47 -1.76 -3.03
N ALA A 55 -13.59 -2.48 -2.96
CA ALA A 55 -13.81 -3.56 -2.01
C ALA A 55 -14.57 -4.71 -2.65
N TRP A 56 -14.20 -5.94 -2.26
CA TRP A 56 -14.69 -7.17 -2.87
C TRP A 56 -15.12 -8.16 -1.79
N GLY A 57 -16.24 -8.86 -2.01
CA GLY A 57 -16.54 -10.04 -1.21
C GLY A 57 -15.53 -11.15 -1.51
N VAL A 58 -15.11 -11.93 -0.51
CA VAL A 58 -14.10 -13.00 -0.71
C VAL A 58 -14.48 -13.96 -1.85
N ARG A 59 -15.76 -14.27 -2.03
CA ARG A 59 -16.21 -15.23 -3.05
C ARG A 59 -16.06 -14.64 -4.46
N GLU A 60 -16.41 -13.36 -4.59
CA GLU A 60 -16.25 -12.58 -5.82
C GLU A 60 -14.77 -12.39 -6.15
N ALA A 61 -13.97 -11.95 -5.17
CA ALA A 61 -12.53 -11.79 -5.35
C ALA A 61 -11.82 -13.09 -5.73
N ARG A 62 -12.29 -14.25 -5.25
CA ARG A 62 -11.75 -15.56 -5.66
C ARG A 62 -12.11 -15.92 -7.09
N ALA A 63 -13.33 -15.61 -7.53
CA ALA A 63 -13.79 -15.85 -8.89
C ALA A 63 -13.01 -14.96 -9.88
N ASP A 64 -12.82 -13.68 -9.53
CA ASP A 64 -12.19 -12.67 -10.38
C ASP A 64 -10.77 -12.31 -9.92
N TRP A 65 -10.03 -13.29 -9.42
CA TRP A 65 -8.76 -13.05 -8.71
C TRP A 65 -7.70 -12.32 -9.54
N SER A 66 -7.59 -12.63 -10.82
CA SER A 66 -6.70 -11.92 -11.73
C SER A 66 -7.10 -10.45 -11.89
N THR A 67 -8.40 -10.17 -11.96
CA THR A 67 -8.93 -8.81 -12.03
C THR A 67 -8.63 -8.03 -10.76
N VAL A 68 -8.90 -8.61 -9.59
CA VAL A 68 -8.66 -7.95 -8.29
C VAL A 68 -7.17 -7.64 -8.12
N ARG A 69 -6.28 -8.58 -8.45
CA ARG A 69 -4.83 -8.36 -8.43
C ARG A 69 -4.39 -7.25 -9.38
N ARG A 70 -4.91 -7.26 -10.61
CA ARG A 70 -4.62 -6.19 -11.58
C ARG A 70 -5.08 -4.84 -11.06
N LEU A 71 -6.29 -4.74 -10.50
CA LEU A 71 -6.81 -3.50 -9.93
C LEU A 71 -5.99 -3.03 -8.74
N ALA A 72 -5.52 -3.95 -7.88
CA ALA A 72 -4.60 -3.61 -6.79
C ALA A 72 -3.31 -2.95 -7.31
N ALA A 73 -2.81 -3.39 -8.46
CA ALA A 73 -1.59 -2.87 -9.08
C ALA A 73 -1.79 -1.60 -9.92
N THR A 74 -2.97 -1.37 -10.49
CA THR A 74 -3.19 -0.25 -11.44
C THR A 74 -4.08 0.85 -10.91
N ALA A 75 -5.00 0.53 -10.01
CA ALA A 75 -5.98 1.46 -9.45
C ALA A 75 -5.76 1.70 -7.95
N GLY A 76 -4.90 0.93 -7.31
CA GLY A 76 -4.58 1.05 -5.88
C GLY A 76 -5.27 0.01 -5.00
N PRO A 77 -5.13 0.13 -3.67
CA PRO A 77 -5.47 -0.91 -2.69
C PRO A 77 -6.90 -1.45 -2.80
N GLN A 78 -7.08 -2.77 -2.78
CA GLN A 78 -8.38 -3.44 -2.91
C GLN A 78 -8.78 -4.14 -1.61
N GLY A 79 -9.88 -3.75 -1.00
CA GLY A 79 -10.41 -4.38 0.21
C GLY A 79 -10.96 -5.78 -0.06
N ILE A 80 -10.71 -6.73 0.83
CA ILE A 80 -11.23 -8.09 0.81
C ILE A 80 -12.12 -8.30 2.03
N ALA A 81 -13.42 -8.40 1.81
CA ALA A 81 -14.41 -8.65 2.85
C ALA A 81 -14.65 -10.16 3.05
N HIS A 82 -14.66 -10.60 4.29
CA HIS A 82 -14.98 -11.97 4.69
C HIS A 82 -16.12 -11.96 5.71
N ARG A 83 -17.25 -12.60 5.36
CA ARG A 83 -18.50 -12.56 6.16
C ARG A 83 -18.97 -11.12 6.43
N ASP A 84 -19.06 -10.31 5.36
CA ASP A 84 -19.56 -8.93 5.37
C ASP A 84 -18.75 -7.92 6.21
N HIS A 85 -17.55 -8.29 6.62
CA HIS A 85 -16.59 -7.41 7.29
C HIS A 85 -15.30 -7.35 6.47
N LEU A 86 -14.75 -6.14 6.30
CA LEU A 86 -13.41 -5.98 5.72
C LEU A 86 -12.39 -6.74 6.57
N ALA A 87 -11.69 -7.70 5.96
CA ALA A 87 -10.76 -8.57 6.66
C ALA A 87 -9.30 -8.26 6.30
N ALA A 88 -9.03 -7.94 5.04
CA ALA A 88 -7.70 -7.56 4.60
C ALA A 88 -7.78 -6.58 3.43
N VAL A 89 -6.64 -6.03 3.07
CA VAL A 89 -6.46 -5.20 1.88
C VAL A 89 -5.40 -5.86 1.02
N LEU A 90 -5.72 -6.08 -0.25
CA LEU A 90 -4.76 -6.48 -1.27
C LEU A 90 -4.07 -5.23 -1.81
N VAL A 91 -2.75 -5.22 -1.75
CA VAL A 91 -1.90 -4.14 -2.24
C VAL A 91 -0.85 -4.69 -3.20
N ASP A 92 -0.34 -3.84 -4.07
CA ASP A 92 0.78 -4.18 -4.95
C ASP A 92 2.11 -4.32 -4.16
N PRO A 93 3.19 -4.85 -4.77
CA PRO A 93 4.46 -5.06 -4.09
C PRO A 93 5.13 -3.78 -3.58
N ARG A 94 4.93 -2.66 -4.28
CA ARG A 94 5.51 -1.38 -3.91
C ARG A 94 4.81 -0.84 -2.67
N THR A 95 3.49 -0.77 -2.68
CA THR A 95 2.72 -0.36 -1.49
C THR A 95 3.01 -1.27 -0.29
N ALA A 96 3.18 -2.58 -0.50
CA ALA A 96 3.57 -3.50 0.57
C ALA A 96 4.93 -3.14 1.20
N ASP A 97 5.90 -2.75 0.39
CA ASP A 97 7.23 -2.30 0.84
C ASP A 97 7.16 -0.93 1.55
N GLU A 98 6.34 -0.01 1.07
CA GLU A 98 6.09 1.29 1.71
C GLU A 98 5.47 1.11 3.12
N ILE A 99 4.47 0.23 3.24
CA ILE A 99 3.89 -0.18 4.52
C ILE A 99 4.94 -0.82 5.43
N ALA A 100 5.77 -1.72 4.90
CA ALA A 100 6.82 -2.38 5.69
C ALA A 100 7.87 -1.38 6.23
N ARG A 101 8.13 -0.29 5.50
CA ARG A 101 9.02 0.79 5.92
C ARG A 101 8.36 1.80 6.85
N GLY A 102 7.03 1.81 6.95
CA GLY A 102 6.27 2.77 7.74
C GLY A 102 6.41 4.21 7.24
N LEU A 103 6.67 4.39 5.94
CA LEU A 103 6.80 5.72 5.34
C LEU A 103 5.43 6.18 4.84
N PRO A 104 4.98 7.41 5.17
CA PRO A 104 3.82 8.00 4.53
C PRO A 104 4.03 8.04 3.01
N VAL A 105 3.02 7.62 2.26
CA VAL A 105 3.03 7.68 0.80
C VAL A 105 2.55 9.06 0.39
N LEU A 106 3.34 9.70 -0.46
CA LEU A 106 3.03 10.97 -1.07
C LEU A 106 2.70 10.73 -2.55
N GLU A 107 1.41 10.72 -2.86
CA GLU A 107 0.92 10.70 -4.24
C GLU A 107 0.82 12.13 -4.75
N PHE A 108 1.42 12.40 -5.91
CA PHE A 108 1.34 13.69 -6.60
C PHE A 108 1.52 13.53 -8.10
N GLU A 109 0.89 14.41 -8.88
CA GLU A 109 1.16 14.56 -10.32
C GLU A 109 2.31 15.54 -10.56
N VAL A 110 2.36 16.61 -9.77
CA VAL A 110 3.34 17.69 -9.89
C VAL A 110 4.02 17.92 -8.56
N LEU A 111 5.35 17.85 -8.57
CA LEU A 111 6.19 18.32 -7.48
C LEU A 111 6.78 19.68 -7.87
N SER A 112 6.57 20.69 -7.03
CA SER A 112 7.11 22.04 -7.24
C SER A 112 7.78 22.57 -5.97
N SER A 113 8.62 23.58 -6.13
CA SER A 113 9.21 24.35 -5.03
C SER A 113 8.94 25.84 -5.18
N ASP A 114 8.80 26.57 -4.07
CA ASP A 114 8.81 28.04 -4.09
C ASP A 114 10.24 28.62 -4.01
N GLU A 115 10.35 29.95 -4.00
CA GLU A 115 11.63 30.67 -3.93
C GLU A 115 12.35 30.43 -2.59
N GLU A 116 11.60 30.09 -1.54
CA GLU A 116 12.08 29.73 -0.21
C GLU A 116 12.45 28.24 -0.07
N GLY A 117 12.35 27.45 -1.15
CA GLY A 117 12.72 26.04 -1.16
C GLY A 117 11.71 25.09 -0.48
N ARG A 118 10.49 25.56 -0.17
CA ARG A 118 9.42 24.69 0.35
C ARG A 118 8.87 23.84 -0.79
N LEU A 119 8.65 22.57 -0.52
CA LEU A 119 8.12 21.63 -1.49
C LEU A 119 6.60 21.55 -1.43
N TYR A 120 5.97 21.43 -2.59
CA TYR A 120 4.54 21.29 -2.77
C TYR A 120 4.23 20.09 -3.65
N ALA A 121 3.26 19.28 -3.23
CA ALA A 121 2.64 18.19 -4.00
C ALA A 121 1.28 18.68 -4.48
N ASP A 122 1.09 18.81 -5.80
CA ASP A 122 -0.14 19.30 -6.42
C ASP A 122 -0.63 20.63 -5.82
N GLY A 123 0.31 21.53 -5.55
CA GLY A 123 0.05 22.84 -4.94
C GLY A 123 -0.18 22.82 -3.43
N THR A 124 -0.15 21.65 -2.77
CA THR A 124 -0.27 21.51 -1.32
C THR A 124 1.12 21.44 -0.68
N PRO A 125 1.43 22.28 0.33
CA PRO A 125 2.74 22.26 0.97
C PRO A 125 3.00 20.92 1.67
N ILE A 126 4.19 20.37 1.46
CA ILE A 126 4.64 19.12 2.06
C ILE A 126 5.47 19.48 3.31
N PRO A 127 5.11 18.97 4.50
CA PRO A 127 5.90 19.22 5.70
C PRO A 127 7.27 18.51 5.61
N PRO A 128 8.29 18.99 6.35
CA PRO A 128 9.57 18.29 6.46
C PRO A 128 9.40 16.86 6.96
N GLY A 129 10.10 15.91 6.35
CA GLY A 129 9.96 14.49 6.64
C GLY A 129 10.49 13.57 5.56
N ARG A 130 10.28 12.27 5.76
CA ARG A 130 10.64 11.21 4.80
C ARG A 130 9.37 10.57 4.27
N TYR A 131 9.25 10.54 2.95
CA TYR A 131 8.05 10.07 2.26
C TYR A 131 8.42 9.00 1.24
N ALA A 132 7.54 8.03 1.06
CA ALA A 132 7.57 7.19 -0.13
C ALA A 132 6.94 7.96 -1.30
N ALA A 133 7.65 8.06 -2.41
CA ALA A 133 7.21 8.78 -3.61
C ALA A 133 7.53 7.96 -4.87
N ALA A 134 6.96 8.35 -6.01
CA ALA A 134 7.24 7.69 -7.29
C ALA A 134 8.74 7.62 -7.57
N GLY A 135 9.31 6.42 -7.53
CA GLY A 135 10.73 6.17 -7.81
C GLY A 135 11.66 6.10 -6.59
N GLY A 136 11.17 6.27 -5.36
CA GLY A 136 12.01 6.09 -4.18
C GLY A 136 11.52 6.79 -2.91
N VAL A 137 12.49 7.25 -2.11
CA VAL A 137 12.23 8.01 -0.88
C VAL A 137 12.49 9.48 -1.18
N LEU A 138 11.47 10.33 -0.97
CA LEU A 138 11.60 11.77 -0.97
C LEU A 138 11.93 12.25 0.45
N ILE A 139 13.01 13.01 0.58
CA ILE A 139 13.39 13.66 1.85
C ILE A 139 13.08 15.14 1.68
N VAL A 140 12.13 15.64 2.47
CA VAL A 140 11.77 17.05 2.54
C VAL A 140 12.49 17.62 3.76
N ASN A 141 13.45 18.49 3.53
CA ASN A 141 14.19 19.17 4.60
C ASN A 141 13.42 20.41 5.07
N ASP A 142 13.65 20.83 6.32
CA ASP A 142 13.17 22.14 6.77
C ASP A 142 14.07 23.23 6.15
N PRO A 143 13.51 24.16 5.33
CA PRO A 143 14.30 25.23 4.74
C PRO A 143 14.88 26.20 5.78
N ASN A 144 14.43 26.14 7.04
CA ASN A 144 14.93 26.96 8.14
C ASN A 144 15.93 26.22 9.04
N GLN A 145 16.23 24.95 8.78
CA GLN A 145 17.31 24.26 9.50
C GLN A 145 18.67 24.81 9.06
N PRO A 146 19.50 25.31 9.97
CA PRO A 146 20.88 25.66 9.62
C PRO A 146 21.62 24.39 9.18
N GLU A 147 22.33 24.45 8.06
CA GLU A 147 23.22 23.37 7.63
C GLU A 147 24.31 23.18 8.72
N GLU A 148 24.22 22.13 9.52
CA GLU A 148 25.34 21.71 10.36
C GLU A 148 26.42 21.11 9.45
N PHE A 149 27.48 21.90 9.22
CA PHE A 149 28.71 21.50 8.53
C PHE A 149 29.60 20.60 9.38
#